data_AF-A0A1H0ATY6-F1
#
_entry.id   AF-A0A1H0ATY6-F1
#
_cell.length_a   1.000
_cell.length_b   1.000
_cell.length_c   1.000
_cell.angle_alpha   90.00
_cell.angle_beta   90.00
_cell.angle_gamma   90.00
#
_symmetry.space_group_name_H-M   'P 1'
#
loop_
_entity.id
_entity.type
_entity.pdbx_description
1 polymer ?
#
loop_
_entity_poly.entity_id
_entity_poly.type
_entity_poly.pdbx_seq_one_letter_code
_entity_poly.pdbx_strand_id
1 'polypeptide(L)'
;MSAASSRSRPRSLLLHRLVAESVDWSDRESWLPRVREGIARVRRSTQGEPHLANLSRWEAWAESGDTAVMREYMCATDEDACRLREVSPIAGFLTDAQRLAVIRWEREQLHGFFMDGVAETTAVLPAGRRDRLVRVSGPATALAGTSVENVGWCLSPEDLCVARLCANRDKDRVFVGALLDAGPVDPETVQDAKTAARSRRAAE
;
A
#
# COMPACT_ATOMS: atom_id res chain seq x y z
N MET A 1 -20.27 2.56 -11.46
CA MET A 1 -18.82 2.74 -11.67
C MET A 1 -18.13 2.87 -10.32
N SER A 2 -17.30 1.90 -9.95
CA SER A 2 -16.63 1.89 -8.63
C SER A 2 -15.66 3.07 -8.50
N ALA A 3 -15.90 3.96 -7.54
CA ALA A 3 -15.07 5.13 -7.26
C ALA A 3 -13.61 4.78 -6.90
N ALA A 4 -13.32 3.51 -6.55
CA ALA A 4 -11.96 3.03 -6.31
C ALA A 4 -11.12 2.95 -7.61
N SER A 5 -11.74 2.62 -8.75
CA SER A 5 -11.08 2.54 -10.06
C SER A 5 -10.67 3.92 -10.59
N SER A 6 -11.46 4.97 -10.35
CA SER A 6 -11.09 6.31 -10.84
C SER A 6 -9.95 6.94 -10.05
N ARG A 7 -9.83 6.64 -8.74
CA ARG A 7 -8.77 7.16 -7.86
C ARG A 7 -7.42 6.46 -8.01
N SER A 8 -7.39 5.21 -8.45
CA SER A 8 -6.12 4.49 -8.67
C SER A 8 -5.45 4.86 -10.00
N ARG A 9 -6.21 5.40 -10.96
CA ARG A 9 -5.72 5.79 -12.30
C ARG A 9 -4.62 6.86 -12.26
N PRO A 10 -4.77 7.99 -11.54
CA PRO A 10 -3.70 9.00 -11.44
C PRO A 10 -2.41 8.45 -10.83
N ARG A 11 -2.50 7.71 -9.72
CA ARG A 11 -1.35 7.05 -9.10
C ARG A 11 -0.66 6.09 -10.06
N SER A 12 -1.43 5.22 -10.70
CA SER A 12 -0.90 4.25 -11.65
C SER A 12 -0.17 4.96 -12.79
N LEU A 13 -0.75 6.02 -13.34
CA LEU A 13 -0.12 6.83 -14.38
C LEU A 13 1.22 7.44 -13.94
N LEU A 14 1.29 8.03 -12.74
CA LEU A 14 2.53 8.62 -12.22
C LEU A 14 3.64 7.57 -12.04
N LEU A 15 3.29 6.40 -11.48
CA LEU A 15 4.25 5.30 -11.32
C LEU A 15 4.78 4.83 -12.67
N HIS A 16 3.93 4.71 -13.68
CA HIS A 16 4.34 4.27 -15.01
C HIS A 16 5.17 5.31 -15.75
N ARG A 17 4.84 6.61 -15.63
CA ARG A 17 5.69 7.69 -16.17
C ARG A 17 7.10 7.65 -15.60
N LEU A 18 7.23 7.49 -14.28
CA LEU A 18 8.53 7.38 -13.65
C LEU A 18 9.34 6.19 -14.19
N VAL A 19 8.71 5.03 -14.42
CA VAL A 19 9.40 3.90 -15.04
C VAL A 19 9.77 4.18 -16.51
N ALA A 20 8.89 4.82 -17.28
CA ALA A 20 9.15 5.16 -18.67
C ALA A 20 10.33 6.15 -18.85
N GLU A 21 10.62 6.93 -17.80
CA GLU A 21 11.71 7.91 -17.74
C GLU A 21 13.00 7.38 -17.10
N SER A 22 12.90 6.47 -16.13
CA SER A 22 14.05 6.03 -15.31
C SER A 22 14.78 4.79 -15.82
N VAL A 23 14.20 4.09 -16.80
CA VAL A 23 14.77 2.84 -17.35
C VAL A 23 15.47 3.15 -18.67
N ASP A 24 16.65 2.57 -18.87
CA ASP A 24 17.29 2.56 -20.18
C ASP A 24 16.60 1.53 -21.09
N TRP A 25 15.60 2.00 -21.83
CA TRP A 25 14.85 1.17 -22.77
C TRP A 25 15.63 0.82 -24.04
N SER A 26 16.81 1.42 -24.26
CA SER A 26 17.67 1.09 -25.39
C SER A 26 18.49 -0.18 -25.15
N ASP A 27 18.82 -0.47 -23.89
CA ASP A 27 19.50 -1.70 -23.47
C ASP A 27 18.48 -2.81 -23.18
N ARG A 28 18.22 -3.66 -24.17
CA ARG A 28 17.30 -4.79 -24.07
C ARG A 28 17.67 -5.79 -22.97
N GLU A 29 18.94 -5.99 -22.69
CA GLU A 29 19.39 -6.95 -21.67
C GLU A 29 19.06 -6.44 -20.26
N SER A 30 19.02 -5.12 -20.06
CA SER A 30 18.69 -4.51 -18.77
C SER A 30 17.21 -4.64 -18.38
N TRP A 31 16.28 -4.58 -19.34
CA TRP A 31 14.84 -4.49 -19.04
C TRP A 31 14.04 -5.74 -19.39
N LEU A 32 14.37 -6.48 -20.46
CA LEU A 32 13.56 -7.60 -20.92
C LEU A 32 13.43 -8.74 -19.89
N PRO A 33 14.50 -9.17 -19.19
CA PRO A 33 14.37 -10.19 -18.14
C PRO A 33 13.38 -9.77 -17.04
N ARG A 34 13.44 -8.50 -16.61
CA ARG A 34 12.56 -7.94 -15.58
C ARG A 34 11.10 -7.88 -16.04
N VAL A 35 10.86 -7.52 -17.31
CA VAL A 35 9.50 -7.55 -17.89
C VAL A 35 8.97 -8.97 -17.97
N ARG A 36 9.78 -9.95 -18.39
CA ARG A 36 9.38 -11.38 -18.45
C ARG A 36 9.02 -11.93 -17.07
N GLU A 37 9.82 -11.64 -16.05
CA GLU A 37 9.48 -11.99 -14.65
C GLU A 37 8.16 -11.33 -14.22
N GLY A 38 7.96 -10.08 -14.62
CA GLY A 38 6.72 -9.35 -14.44
C GLY A 38 5.51 -10.01 -15.08
N ILE A 39 5.60 -10.39 -16.35
CA ILE A 39 4.56 -11.10 -17.10
C ILE A 39 4.24 -12.43 -16.41
N ALA A 40 5.26 -13.21 -16.07
CA ALA A 40 5.06 -14.49 -15.39
C ALA A 40 4.35 -14.32 -14.03
N ARG A 41 4.70 -13.27 -13.27
CA ARG A 41 4.05 -12.95 -12.00
C ARG A 41 2.59 -12.53 -12.18
N VAL A 42 2.32 -11.61 -13.09
CA VAL A 42 0.95 -11.11 -13.35
C VAL A 42 0.07 -12.24 -13.88
N ARG A 43 0.59 -13.11 -14.76
CA ARG A 43 -0.15 -14.26 -15.31
C ARG A 43 -0.65 -15.20 -14.22
N ARG A 44 0.14 -15.45 -13.17
CA ARG A 44 -0.26 -16.34 -12.06
C ARG A 44 -1.46 -15.83 -11.26
N SER A 45 -1.67 -14.51 -11.20
CA SER A 45 -2.74 -13.90 -10.41
C SER A 45 -3.89 -13.33 -11.24
N THR A 46 -3.81 -13.43 -12.57
CA THR A 46 -4.80 -12.85 -13.48
C THR A 46 -5.83 -13.91 -13.89
N GLN A 47 -7.11 -13.56 -13.79
CA GLN A 47 -8.22 -14.38 -14.24
C GLN A 47 -9.12 -13.55 -15.16
N GLY A 48 -9.63 -14.18 -16.23
CA GLY A 48 -10.56 -13.54 -17.17
C GLY A 48 -9.91 -13.05 -18.47
N GLU A 49 -10.65 -13.21 -19.57
CA GLU A 49 -10.19 -12.93 -20.94
C GLU A 49 -9.75 -11.48 -21.20
N PRO A 50 -10.41 -10.41 -20.69
CA PRO A 50 -9.95 -9.05 -20.96
C PRO A 50 -8.55 -8.75 -20.41
N HIS A 51 -8.24 -9.27 -19.22
CA HIS A 51 -6.95 -9.08 -18.56
C HIS A 51 -5.86 -9.96 -19.16
N LEU A 52 -6.20 -11.21 -19.55
CA LEU A 52 -5.27 -12.10 -20.24
C LEU A 52 -4.91 -11.57 -21.64
N ALA A 53 -5.89 -11.06 -22.40
CA ALA A 53 -5.63 -10.44 -23.70
C ALA A 53 -4.70 -9.22 -23.59
N ASN A 54 -4.91 -8.37 -22.59
CA ASN A 54 -4.02 -7.23 -22.32
C ASN A 54 -2.62 -7.65 -21.89
N LEU A 55 -2.48 -8.74 -21.12
CA LEU A 55 -1.18 -9.28 -20.76
C LEU A 55 -0.44 -9.85 -21.99
N SER A 56 -1.15 -10.51 -22.89
CA SER A 56 -0.58 -11.00 -24.16
C SER A 56 -0.08 -9.86 -25.05
N ARG A 57 -0.75 -8.70 -25.05
CA ARG A 57 -0.25 -7.49 -25.75
C ARG A 57 1.08 -7.01 -25.16
N TRP A 58 1.18 -6.93 -23.84
CA TRP A 58 2.45 -6.59 -23.17
C TRP A 58 3.57 -7.56 -23.51
N GLU A 59 3.28 -8.86 -23.52
CA GLU A 59 4.23 -9.90 -23.89
C GLU A 59 4.69 -9.75 -25.35
N ALA A 60 3.77 -9.54 -26.29
CA ALA A 60 4.10 -9.34 -27.69
C ALA A 60 5.05 -8.15 -27.90
N TRP A 61 4.78 -6.99 -27.29
CA TRP A 61 5.64 -5.81 -27.41
C TRP A 61 7.00 -5.98 -26.72
N ALA A 62 7.04 -6.66 -25.58
CA ALA A 62 8.29 -6.95 -24.90
C ALA A 62 9.18 -7.90 -25.74
N GLU A 63 8.59 -8.93 -26.34
CA GLU A 63 9.29 -9.90 -27.17
C GLU A 63 9.69 -9.33 -28.54
N SER A 64 8.93 -8.42 -29.13
CA SER A 64 9.37 -7.71 -30.34
C SER A 64 10.42 -6.64 -30.02
N GLY A 65 10.43 -6.08 -28.81
CA GLY A 65 11.28 -4.94 -28.45
C GLY A 65 10.66 -3.59 -28.80
N ASP A 66 9.34 -3.53 -28.96
CA ASP A 66 8.58 -2.30 -29.27
C ASP A 66 8.46 -1.39 -28.05
N THR A 67 9.60 -0.93 -27.53
CA THR A 67 9.66 -0.11 -26.31
C THR A 67 8.96 1.24 -26.48
N ALA A 68 8.88 1.76 -27.71
CA ALA A 68 8.11 2.96 -28.01
C ALA A 68 6.61 2.77 -27.70
N VAL A 69 6.03 1.66 -28.17
CA VAL A 69 4.62 1.31 -27.93
C VAL A 69 4.37 1.03 -26.45
N MET A 70 5.28 0.30 -25.81
CA MET A 70 5.20 0.07 -24.36
C MET A 70 5.15 1.38 -23.59
N ARG A 71 6.07 2.32 -23.86
CA ARG A 71 6.16 3.62 -23.17
C ARG A 71 4.96 4.51 -23.47
N GLU A 72 4.41 4.45 -24.68
CA GLU A 72 3.17 5.14 -25.03
C GLU A 72 2.02 4.67 -24.12
N TYR A 73 1.74 3.37 -24.06
CA TYR A 73 0.67 2.82 -23.22
C TYR A 73 0.91 2.96 -21.71
N MET A 74 2.17 3.00 -21.28
CA MET A 74 2.52 3.36 -19.90
C MET A 74 2.04 4.76 -19.53
N CYS A 75 2.13 5.71 -20.47
CA CYS A 75 1.97 7.14 -20.22
C CYS A 75 0.66 7.74 -20.72
N ALA A 76 -0.10 7.01 -21.55
CA ALA A 76 -1.35 7.47 -22.13
C ALA A 76 -2.52 7.44 -21.12
N THR A 77 -3.50 8.32 -21.29
CA THR A 77 -4.61 8.51 -20.34
C THR A 77 -5.95 7.99 -20.82
N ASP A 78 -6.01 7.47 -22.05
CA ASP A 78 -7.22 6.86 -22.61
C ASP A 78 -7.60 5.57 -21.86
N GLU A 79 -8.80 5.07 -22.17
CA GLU A 79 -9.37 3.93 -21.46
C GLU A 79 -8.63 2.62 -21.74
N ASP A 80 -8.10 2.42 -22.95
CA ASP A 80 -7.35 1.22 -23.31
C ASP A 80 -6.03 1.17 -22.54
N ALA A 81 -5.29 2.28 -22.50
CA ALA A 81 -4.09 2.42 -21.68
C ALA A 81 -4.36 2.22 -20.19
N CYS A 82 -5.50 2.72 -19.68
CA CYS A 82 -5.89 2.48 -18.29
C CYS A 82 -6.09 0.98 -18.01
N ARG A 83 -6.77 0.25 -18.89
CA ARG A 83 -7.00 -1.21 -18.76
C ARG A 83 -5.71 -2.01 -18.89
N LEU A 84 -4.82 -1.62 -19.79
CA LEU A 84 -3.50 -2.25 -19.94
C LEU A 84 -2.64 -2.11 -18.68
N ARG A 85 -2.69 -0.95 -18.01
CA ARG A 85 -1.95 -0.74 -16.75
C ARG A 85 -2.44 -1.59 -15.59
N GLU A 86 -3.66 -2.13 -15.64
CA GLU A 86 -4.17 -3.04 -14.60
C GLU A 86 -3.38 -4.36 -14.55
N VAL A 87 -2.82 -4.79 -15.68
CA VAL A 87 -1.99 -6.02 -15.82
C VAL A 87 -0.57 -5.72 -16.27
N SER A 88 -0.10 -4.51 -15.99
CA SER A 88 1.25 -4.09 -16.35
C SER A 88 2.32 -5.02 -15.74
N PRO A 89 3.26 -5.55 -16.55
CA PRO A 89 4.34 -6.41 -16.04
C PRO A 89 5.42 -5.61 -15.31
N ILE A 90 5.31 -4.28 -15.28
CA ILE A 90 6.40 -3.37 -14.94
C ILE A 90 6.44 -3.09 -13.43
N ALA A 91 5.59 -3.77 -12.65
CA ALA A 91 5.70 -3.80 -11.19
C ALA A 91 7.08 -4.38 -10.79
N GLY A 92 7.81 -3.67 -9.92
CA GLY A 92 9.18 -4.04 -9.51
C GLY A 92 10.29 -3.33 -10.28
N PHE A 93 9.96 -2.44 -11.24
CA PHE A 93 10.96 -1.56 -11.84
C PHE A 93 11.45 -0.47 -10.89
N LEU A 94 10.52 0.07 -10.08
CA LEU A 94 10.80 1.05 -9.06
C LEU A 94 11.13 0.39 -7.73
N THR A 95 12.08 0.97 -7.00
CA THR A 95 12.34 0.64 -5.60
C THR A 95 11.17 1.05 -4.71
N ASP A 96 11.08 0.49 -3.51
CA ASP A 96 10.06 0.90 -2.54
C ASP A 96 10.14 2.39 -2.20
N ALA A 97 11.35 2.96 -2.13
CA ALA A 97 11.55 4.39 -1.90
C ALA A 97 10.98 5.25 -3.05
N GLN A 98 11.22 4.86 -4.30
CA GLN A 98 10.66 5.56 -5.47
C GLN A 98 9.13 5.46 -5.51
N ARG A 99 8.58 4.26 -5.25
CA ARG A 99 7.12 4.05 -5.18
C ARG A 99 6.49 4.89 -4.06
N LEU A 100 7.11 4.90 -2.88
CA LEU A 100 6.65 5.65 -1.72
C LEU A 100 6.69 7.16 -1.97
N ALA A 101 7.71 7.67 -2.66
CA ALA A 101 7.78 9.08 -3.03
C ALA A 101 6.61 9.51 -3.93
N VAL A 102 6.27 8.70 -4.94
CA VAL A 102 5.11 8.96 -5.81
C VAL A 102 3.79 8.93 -5.02
N ILE A 103 3.61 7.91 -4.17
CA ILE A 103 2.40 7.77 -3.36
C ILE A 103 2.27 8.93 -2.37
N ARG A 104 3.36 9.31 -1.71
CA ARG A 104 3.41 10.46 -0.80
C ARG A 104 2.98 11.73 -1.51
N TRP A 105 3.63 12.04 -2.63
CA TRP A 105 3.33 13.25 -3.41
C TRP A 105 1.85 13.27 -3.83
N GLU A 106 1.34 12.18 -4.39
CA GLU A 106 -0.06 12.11 -4.83
C GLU A 106 -1.04 12.30 -3.67
N ARG A 107 -0.74 11.75 -2.49
CA ARG A 107 -1.59 11.90 -1.29
C ARG A 107 -1.54 13.31 -0.71
N GLU A 108 -0.36 13.92 -0.65
CA GLU A 108 -0.20 15.30 -0.22
C GLU A 108 -0.96 16.26 -1.15
N GLN A 109 -0.95 16.02 -2.46
CA GLN A 109 -1.74 16.84 -3.41
C GLN A 109 -3.25 16.64 -3.24
N LEU A 110 -3.71 15.41 -3.02
CA LEU A 110 -5.14 15.10 -2.92
C LEU A 110 -5.75 15.44 -1.57
N HIS A 111 -4.96 15.40 -0.49
CA HIS A 111 -5.47 15.46 0.89
C HIS A 111 -4.73 16.46 1.79
N GLY A 112 -3.63 17.06 1.33
CA GLY A 112 -2.79 17.95 2.14
C GLY A 112 -1.85 17.22 3.11
N PHE A 113 -1.90 15.89 3.17
CA PHE A 113 -1.03 15.08 4.03
C PHE A 113 -0.87 13.65 3.50
N PHE A 114 0.22 13.00 3.91
CA PHE A 114 0.47 11.58 3.70
C PHE A 114 0.64 10.86 5.03
N MET A 115 -0.05 9.73 5.19
CA MET A 115 0.13 8.83 6.32
C MET A 115 0.92 7.61 5.85
N ASP A 116 2.09 7.40 6.43
CA ASP A 116 2.86 6.18 6.22
C ASP A 116 2.28 5.06 7.08
N GLY A 117 1.83 3.99 6.43
CA GLY A 117 1.22 2.86 7.10
C GLY A 117 2.28 2.05 7.84
N VAL A 118 2.02 1.71 9.10
CA VAL A 118 2.90 0.82 9.89
C VAL A 118 2.36 -0.61 9.85
N ALA A 119 3.25 -1.58 9.70
CA ALA A 119 2.92 -3.00 9.78
C ALA A 119 3.16 -3.54 11.21
N GLU A 120 2.60 -4.71 11.52
CA GLU A 120 2.80 -5.40 12.81
C GLU A 120 4.28 -5.56 13.17
N THR A 121 5.14 -5.81 12.18
CA THR A 121 6.60 -5.95 12.34
C THR A 121 7.33 -4.65 12.66
N THR A 122 6.68 -3.50 12.43
CA THR A 122 7.27 -2.17 12.66
C THR A 122 6.83 -1.53 13.98
N ALA A 123 5.91 -2.18 14.70
CA ALA A 123 5.38 -1.71 15.97
C ALA A 123 5.66 -2.72 17.10
N VAL A 124 6.09 -2.21 18.26
CA VAL A 124 6.18 -3.03 19.47
C VAL A 124 4.78 -3.15 20.05
N LEU A 125 4.23 -4.36 20.04
CA LEU A 125 2.85 -4.63 20.44
C LEU A 125 2.78 -5.65 21.58
N PRO A 126 1.84 -5.51 22.53
CA PRO A 126 1.65 -6.48 23.61
C PRO A 126 1.29 -7.88 23.12
N ALA A 127 1.62 -8.88 23.93
CA ALA A 127 1.17 -10.25 23.74
C ALA A 127 -0.36 -10.34 23.70
N GLY A 128 -0.91 -11.26 22.90
CA GLY A 128 -2.37 -11.48 22.85
C GLY A 128 -3.16 -10.34 22.22
N ARG A 129 -2.52 -9.29 21.66
CA ARG A 129 -3.27 -8.17 21.05
C ARG A 129 -4.17 -8.54 19.89
N ARG A 130 -3.96 -9.68 19.22
CA ARG A 130 -4.88 -10.21 18.20
C ARG A 130 -6.23 -10.64 18.79
N ASP A 131 -6.24 -11.11 20.03
CA ASP A 131 -7.45 -11.55 20.74
C ASP A 131 -8.24 -10.34 21.30
N ARG A 132 -7.61 -9.16 21.34
CA ARG A 132 -8.16 -7.91 21.86
C ARG A 132 -8.43 -6.85 20.79
N LEU A 133 -8.46 -7.25 19.51
CA LEU A 133 -8.76 -6.31 18.43
C LEU A 133 -10.20 -5.81 18.55
N VAL A 134 -10.36 -4.50 18.42
CA VAL A 134 -11.66 -3.83 18.43
C VAL A 134 -12.22 -3.87 17.02
N ARG A 135 -13.44 -4.43 16.88
CA ARG A 135 -14.19 -4.45 15.64
C ARG A 135 -14.72 -3.04 15.34
N VAL A 136 -14.28 -2.45 14.23
CA VAL A 136 -14.77 -1.15 13.73
C VAL A 136 -15.53 -1.39 12.42
N SER A 137 -16.81 -1.04 12.42
CA SER A 137 -17.67 -1.08 11.23
C SER A 137 -18.62 0.12 11.23
N GLY A 138 -18.91 0.66 10.05
CA GLY A 138 -19.91 1.71 9.89
C GLY A 138 -19.93 2.27 8.46
N PRO A 139 -20.64 3.40 8.23
CA PRO A 139 -20.72 4.02 6.91
C PRO A 139 -19.34 4.35 6.31
N ALA A 140 -18.36 4.68 7.15
CA ALA A 140 -16.99 4.98 6.73
C ALA A 140 -16.17 3.74 6.32
N THR A 141 -16.60 2.52 6.71
CA THR A 141 -15.96 1.28 6.29
C THR A 141 -16.72 0.59 5.16
N ALA A 142 -17.97 0.95 4.91
CA ALA A 142 -18.77 0.39 3.82
C ALA A 142 -18.15 0.71 2.44
N LEU A 143 -18.12 -0.29 1.55
CA LEU A 143 -17.76 -0.06 0.16
C LEU A 143 -18.99 0.47 -0.58
N ALA A 144 -18.86 1.67 -1.16
CA ALA A 144 -19.97 2.30 -1.88
C ALA A 144 -20.51 1.38 -2.99
N GLY A 145 -21.80 1.05 -2.92
CA GLY A 145 -22.49 0.20 -3.89
C GLY A 145 -22.42 -1.30 -3.61
N THR A 146 -21.98 -1.74 -2.43
CA THR A 146 -22.09 -3.15 -2.00
C THR A 146 -22.89 -3.28 -0.70
N SER A 147 -23.55 -4.43 -0.54
CA SER A 147 -24.19 -4.84 0.71
C SER A 147 -23.23 -5.55 1.67
N VAL A 148 -21.93 -5.57 1.35
CA VAL A 148 -20.91 -6.23 2.17
C VAL A 148 -20.42 -5.25 3.24
N GLU A 149 -20.63 -5.60 4.50
CA GLU A 149 -20.02 -4.89 5.62
C GLU A 149 -18.50 -5.16 5.63
N ASN A 150 -17.68 -4.13 5.37
CA ASN A 150 -16.25 -4.25 5.66
C ASN A 150 -16.00 -3.93 7.13
N VAL A 151 -15.18 -4.77 7.74
CA VAL A 151 -14.79 -4.68 9.13
C VAL A 151 -13.32 -4.33 9.22
N GLY A 152 -13.01 -3.24 9.91
CA GLY A 152 -11.66 -2.94 10.38
C GLY A 152 -11.42 -3.60 11.74
N TRP A 153 -10.28 -4.26 11.90
CA TRP A 153 -9.83 -4.76 13.19
C TRP A 153 -8.73 -3.85 13.71
N CYS A 154 -9.06 -3.02 14.69
CA CYS A 154 -8.17 -2.00 15.25
C CYS A 154 -7.58 -2.47 16.59
N LEU A 155 -6.41 -1.94 16.97
CA LEU A 155 -5.87 -2.16 18.32
C LEU A 155 -6.84 -1.58 19.35
N SER A 156 -6.88 -2.19 20.54
CA SER A 156 -7.55 -1.56 21.68
C SER A 156 -6.87 -0.22 22.01
N PRO A 157 -7.60 0.74 22.62
CA PRO A 157 -7.01 1.99 23.08
C PRO A 157 -5.75 1.80 23.94
N GLU A 158 -5.75 0.81 24.83
CA GLU A 158 -4.63 0.46 25.71
C GLU A 158 -3.43 -0.06 24.90
N ASP A 159 -3.66 -1.03 24.01
CA ASP A 159 -2.60 -1.60 23.17
C ASP A 159 -2.01 -0.56 22.21
N LEU A 160 -2.83 0.39 21.73
CA LEU A 160 -2.38 1.55 20.95
C LEU A 160 -1.50 2.48 21.80
N CYS A 161 -1.91 2.80 23.03
CA CYS A 161 -1.11 3.60 23.96
C CYS A 161 0.25 2.93 24.25
N VAL A 162 0.26 1.62 24.48
CA VAL A 162 1.51 0.87 24.68
C VAL A 162 2.43 0.97 23.47
N ALA A 163 1.90 0.76 22.26
CA ALA A 163 2.68 0.86 21.02
C ALA A 163 3.34 2.24 20.88
N ARG A 164 2.57 3.30 21.18
CA ARG A 164 3.05 4.70 21.14
C ARG A 164 4.11 4.96 22.22
N LEU A 165 3.90 4.51 23.45
CA LEU A 165 4.87 4.66 24.55
C LEU A 165 6.14 3.81 24.38
N CYS A 166 6.08 2.71 23.64
CA CYS A 166 7.25 1.94 23.26
C CYS A 166 8.10 2.68 22.21
N ALA A 167 7.47 3.39 21.26
CA ALA A 167 8.17 4.23 20.30
C ALA A 167 8.66 5.56 20.91
N ASN A 168 7.94 6.10 21.90
CA ASN A 168 8.34 7.17 22.81
C ASN A 168 8.80 8.49 22.16
N ARG A 169 8.15 8.93 21.08
CA ARG A 169 8.40 10.26 20.48
C ARG A 169 7.60 11.34 21.21
N ASP A 170 7.97 12.61 21.09
CA ASP A 170 7.28 13.71 21.79
C ASP A 170 5.78 13.74 21.49
N LYS A 171 5.40 13.61 20.22
CA LYS A 171 4.00 13.52 19.79
C LYS A 171 3.26 12.30 20.37
N ASP A 172 3.97 11.19 20.61
CA ASP A 172 3.38 9.98 21.16
C ASP A 172 3.00 10.23 22.63
N ARG A 173 3.81 10.97 23.40
CA ARG A 173 3.50 11.36 24.79
C ARG A 173 2.30 12.31 24.87
N VAL A 174 2.23 13.30 23.98
CA VAL A 174 1.09 14.22 23.89
C VAL A 174 -0.20 13.46 23.56
N PHE A 175 -0.15 12.56 22.58
CA PHE A 175 -1.30 11.75 22.18
C PHE A 175 -1.80 10.85 23.32
N VAL A 176 -0.90 10.13 23.99
CA VAL A 176 -1.26 9.22 25.09
C VAL A 176 -1.74 10.00 26.31
N GLY A 177 -1.11 11.12 26.65
CA GLY A 177 -1.58 12.00 27.73
C GLY A 177 -3.03 12.45 27.51
N ALA A 178 -3.35 12.91 26.29
CA ALA A 178 -4.72 13.30 25.95
C ALA A 178 -5.73 12.15 26.07
N LEU A 179 -5.34 10.91 25.74
CA LEU A 179 -6.20 9.73 25.92
C LEU A 179 -6.39 9.35 27.38
N LEU A 180 -5.39 9.55 28.24
CA LEU A 180 -5.54 9.32 29.68
C LEU A 180 -6.43 10.40 30.31
N ASP A 181 -6.23 11.66 29.93
CA ASP A 181 -7.03 12.79 30.43
C ASP A 181 -8.51 12.68 30.04
N ALA A 182 -8.81 12.14 28.86
CA ALA A 182 -10.19 11.94 28.40
C ALA A 182 -10.91 10.76 29.09
N GLY A 183 -10.18 9.88 29.79
CA GLY A 183 -10.72 8.70 30.46
C GLY A 183 -11.08 7.43 29.65
N PRO A 184 -10.89 7.29 28.32
CA PRO A 184 -11.17 6.02 27.62
C PRO A 184 -10.12 4.93 27.84
N VAL A 185 -9.05 5.17 28.61
CA VAL A 185 -7.92 4.27 28.80
C VAL A 185 -7.58 4.15 30.28
N ASP A 186 -7.44 2.93 30.78
CA ASP A 186 -6.95 2.68 32.14
C ASP A 186 -5.41 2.79 32.20
N PRO A 187 -4.85 3.73 33.01
CA PRO A 187 -3.40 3.89 33.15
C PRO A 187 -2.68 2.63 33.65
N GLU A 188 -3.31 1.85 34.54
CA GLU A 188 -2.70 0.66 35.13
C GLU A 188 -2.51 -0.43 34.07
N THR A 189 -3.58 -0.73 33.32
CA THR A 189 -3.54 -1.65 32.18
C THR A 189 -2.47 -1.28 31.15
N VAL A 190 -2.31 0.01 30.83
CA VAL A 190 -1.27 0.48 29.89
C VAL A 190 0.14 0.23 30.43
N GLN A 191 0.37 0.52 31.71
CA GLN A 191 1.70 0.40 32.31
C GLN A 191 2.16 -1.06 32.42
N ASP A 192 1.25 -1.97 32.78
CA ASP A 192 1.51 -3.41 32.85
C ASP A 192 1.83 -3.99 31.47
N ALA A 193 0.98 -3.70 30.48
CA ALA A 193 1.15 -4.18 29.12
C ALA A 193 2.43 -3.62 28.46
N LYS A 194 2.82 -2.37 28.77
CA LYS A 194 4.07 -1.76 28.31
C LYS A 194 5.29 -2.46 28.87
N THR A 195 5.26 -2.81 30.16
CA THR A 195 6.37 -3.53 30.80
C THR A 195 6.56 -4.89 30.15
N ALA A 196 5.46 -5.63 29.96
CA ALA A 196 5.48 -6.93 29.27
C ALA A 196 5.99 -6.83 27.81
N ALA A 197 5.57 -5.79 27.08
CA ALA A 197 5.96 -5.59 25.68
C ALA A 197 7.46 -5.26 25.53
N ARG A 198 8.04 -4.48 26.45
CA ARG A 198 9.48 -4.14 26.43
C ARG A 198 10.36 -5.34 26.75
N SER A 199 9.96 -6.19 27.70
CA SER A 199 10.72 -7.39 28.06
C SER A 199 10.86 -8.38 26.90
N ARG A 200 9.86 -8.46 26.01
CA ARG A 200 9.95 -9.31 24.80
C ARG A 200 10.94 -8.78 23.77
N ARG A 201 10.92 -7.47 23.51
CA ARG A 201 11.88 -6.86 22.57
C ARG A 201 13.34 -7.03 23.02
N ALA A 202 13.58 -7.13 24.32
CA ALA A 202 14.93 -7.38 24.85
C ALA A 202 15.37 -8.85 24.71
N ALA A 203 14.45 -9.78 24.44
CA ALA A 203 14.70 -11.21 24.33
C ALA A 203 14.78 -11.71 22.86
N GLU A 204 14.49 -10.83 21.90
CA GLU A 204 14.60 -11.06 20.44
C GLU A 204 15.86 -10.36 19.89
#